data_AF-A0A817RAD7-F1
#
_entry.id   AF-A0A817RAD7-F1
#
_cell.length_a   1.000
_cell.length_b   1.000
_cell.length_c   1.000
_cell.angle_alpha   90.00
_cell.angle_beta   90.00
_cell.angle_gamma   90.00
#
_symmetry.space_group_name_H-M   'P 1'
#
loop_
_entity.id
_entity.type
_entity.pdbx_description
1 polymer ?
#
loop_
_entity_poly.entity_id
_entity_poly.type
_entity_poly.pdbx_seq_one_letter_code
_entity_poly.pdbx_strand_id
1 'polypeptide(L)'
;MPDNHDVLQRFIELQSYKNQFLPIALRNFFAKLDAPEDQTIYVLCIALILLSIDLTSPYVKNKMSKREFIRNTRRAIINKTLSDELAGHLYDNIYLIGHVARSITTAR
;
A
#
# COMPACT_ATOMS: atom_id res chain seq x y z
N MET A 1 18.44 -19.65 -1.77
CA MET A 1 18.27 -18.29 -2.32
C MET A 1 17.59 -17.50 -1.22
N PRO A 2 18.18 -16.43 -0.67
CA PRO A 2 17.47 -15.63 0.34
C PRO A 2 16.19 -15.09 -0.31
N ASP A 3 15.07 -15.24 0.39
CA ASP A 3 13.77 -14.79 -0.12
C ASP A 3 13.82 -13.27 -0.36
N ASN A 4 13.14 -12.78 -1.40
CA ASN A 4 13.12 -11.34 -1.74
C ASN A 4 12.66 -10.45 -0.57
N HIS A 5 11.96 -11.03 0.41
CA HIS A 5 11.58 -10.40 1.67
C HIS A 5 12.79 -10.03 2.55
N ASP A 6 13.84 -10.84 2.60
CA ASP A 6 15.03 -10.58 3.43
C ASP A 6 15.86 -9.41 2.89
N VAL A 7 15.92 -9.26 1.56
CA VAL A 7 16.66 -8.17 0.90
C VAL A 7 15.96 -6.83 1.11
N LEU A 8 14.63 -6.79 0.98
CA LEU A 8 13.84 -5.59 1.25
C LEU A 8 13.92 -5.19 2.72
N GLN A 9 13.81 -6.17 3.62
CA GLN A 9 13.94 -5.91 5.05
C GLN A 9 15.34 -5.38 5.38
N ARG A 10 16.39 -5.95 4.79
CA ARG A 10 17.75 -5.46 4.98
C ARG A 10 17.96 -4.06 4.38
N PHE A 11 17.36 -3.77 3.24
CA PHE A 11 17.42 -2.45 2.61
C PHE A 11 16.74 -1.37 3.47
N ILE A 12 15.59 -1.70 4.09
CA ILE A 12 14.89 -0.82 5.03
C ILE A 12 15.72 -0.60 6.31
N GLU A 13 16.32 -1.65 6.86
CA GLU A 13 17.18 -1.59 8.05
C GLU A 13 18.44 -0.74 7.85
N LEU A 14 18.97 -0.68 6.63
CA LEU A 14 20.16 0.10 6.30
C LEU A 14 19.89 1.61 6.16
N GLN A 15 18.63 2.04 6.14
CA GLN A 15 18.26 3.45 5.98
C GLN A 15 17.84 4.08 7.32
N SER A 16 18.56 5.12 7.75
CA SER A 16 18.17 5.91 8.92
C SER A 16 17.20 7.04 8.54
N TYR A 17 15.94 6.92 8.96
CA TYR A 17 14.92 7.98 8.84
C TYR A 17 14.73 8.77 10.14
N LYS A 18 15.63 8.60 11.11
CA LYS A 18 15.55 9.25 12.41
C LYS A 18 15.55 10.78 12.23
N ASN A 19 14.61 11.45 12.90
CA ASN A 19 14.41 12.91 12.86
C ASN A 19 13.90 13.48 11.52
N GLN A 20 13.44 12.65 10.59
CA GLN A 20 12.73 13.13 9.40
C GLN A 20 11.23 13.16 9.65
N PHE A 21 10.55 14.20 9.16
CA PHE A 21 9.09 14.21 9.11
C PHE A 21 8.63 13.05 8.21
N LEU A 22 7.64 12.26 8.66
CA LEU A 22 7.26 11.01 7.99
C LEU A 22 7.03 11.17 6.47
N PRO A 23 6.32 12.20 5.98
CA PRO A 23 6.21 12.47 4.54
C PRO A 23 7.55 12.69 3.81
N ILE A 24 8.54 13.30 4.46
CA ILE A 24 9.87 13.52 3.88
C ILE A 24 10.66 12.21 3.84
N ALA A 25 10.62 11.42 4.92
CA ALA A 25 11.22 10.09 4.97
C ALA A 25 10.66 9.18 3.88
N LEU A 26 9.33 9.18 3.69
CA LEU A 26 8.65 8.42 2.65
C LEU A 26 9.08 8.89 1.24
N ARG A 27 9.08 10.21 0.97
CA ARG A 27 9.57 10.74 -0.33
C ARG A 27 11.00 10.28 -0.62
N ASN A 28 11.89 10.36 0.37
CA ASN A 28 13.29 9.96 0.23
C ASN A 28 13.47 8.44 0.06
N PHE A 29 12.64 7.64 0.74
CA PHE A 29 12.63 6.18 0.57
C PHE A 29 12.16 5.82 -0.84
N PHE A 30 11.05 6.40 -1.29
CA PHE A 30 10.46 6.08 -2.59
C PHE A 30 11.24 6.64 -3.78
N ALA A 31 11.99 7.75 -3.60
CA ALA A 31 12.92 8.24 -4.62
C ALA A 31 14.15 7.34 -4.82
N LYS A 32 14.47 6.48 -3.84
CA LYS A 32 15.61 5.55 -3.87
C LYS A 32 15.26 4.15 -4.34
N LEU A 33 13.97 3.81 -4.33
CA LEU A 33 13.50 2.62 -4.99
C LEU A 33 13.54 2.96 -6.48
N ASP A 34 14.50 2.40 -7.23
CA ASP A 34 14.38 2.27 -8.68
C ASP A 34 13.14 1.40 -8.91
N ALA A 35 11.98 2.05 -8.93
CA ALA A 35 10.73 1.39 -9.20
C ALA A 35 10.88 0.86 -10.63
N PRO A 36 10.82 -0.47 -10.82
CA PRO A 36 10.82 -1.02 -12.17
C PRO A 36 9.65 -0.39 -12.94
N GLU A 37 9.70 -0.46 -14.27
CA GLU A 37 8.78 0.21 -15.22
C GLU A 37 7.27 0.11 -14.85
N ASP A 38 6.88 -0.85 -14.01
CA ASP A 38 5.57 -0.97 -13.38
C ASP A 38 5.44 -0.30 -11.99
N GLN A 39 5.51 1.05 -11.96
CA GLN A 39 5.07 1.87 -10.80
C GLN A 39 3.62 1.55 -10.35
N THR A 40 2.84 0.92 -11.23
CA THR A 40 1.46 0.47 -11.00
C THR A 40 1.30 -0.40 -9.75
N ILE A 41 2.15 -1.43 -9.58
CA ILE A 41 2.03 -2.37 -8.45
C ILE A 41 2.28 -1.64 -7.14
N TYR A 42 3.30 -0.78 -7.13
CA TYR A 42 3.67 0.01 -5.97
C TYR A 42 2.54 0.97 -5.53
N VAL A 43 1.95 1.71 -6.47
CA VAL A 43 0.80 2.60 -6.20
C VAL A 43 -0.40 1.79 -5.68
N LEU A 44 -0.64 0.60 -6.24
CA LEU A 44 -1.71 -0.29 -5.78
C LEU A 44 -1.48 -0.78 -4.35
N CYS A 45 -0.27 -1.24 -4.01
CA CYS A 45 0.04 -1.69 -2.65
C CYS A 45 -0.23 -0.59 -1.61
N ILE A 46 0.16 0.65 -1.91
CA ILE A 46 -0.11 1.79 -1.02
C ILE A 46 -1.59 2.08 -0.93
N ALA A 47 -2.30 2.08 -2.06
CA ALA A 47 -3.74 2.29 -2.08
C ALA A 47 -4.47 1.24 -1.22
N LEU A 48 -4.03 -0.02 -1.24
CA LEU A 48 -4.61 -1.10 -0.43
C LEU A 48 -4.29 -0.95 1.06
N ILE A 49 -3.06 -0.58 1.42
CA ILE A 49 -2.71 -0.29 2.82
C ILE A 49 -3.57 0.85 3.36
N LEU A 50 -3.66 1.97 2.61
CA LEU A 50 -4.45 3.13 2.99
C LEU A 50 -5.95 2.80 3.07
N LEU A 51 -6.48 2.07 2.09
CA LEU A 51 -7.87 1.60 2.09
C LEU A 51 -8.15 0.74 3.33
N SER A 52 -7.22 -0.15 3.69
CA SER A 52 -7.39 -1.02 4.85
C SER A 52 -7.45 -0.23 6.16
N ILE A 53 -6.69 0.86 6.30
CA ILE A 53 -6.75 1.77 7.45
C ILE A 53 -8.05 2.56 7.42
N ASP A 54 -8.41 3.11 6.26
CA ASP A 54 -9.65 3.86 6.06
C ASP A 54 -10.86 3.05 6.53
N LEU A 55 -10.99 1.81 6.05
CA LEU A 55 -12.12 0.93 6.36
C LEU A 55 -12.14 0.45 7.82
N THR A 56 -10.97 0.19 8.44
CA THR A 56 -10.92 -0.44 9.78
C THR A 56 -10.75 0.54 10.94
N SER A 57 -10.22 1.74 10.71
CA SER A 57 -9.98 2.72 11.79
C SER A 57 -11.29 3.26 12.36
N PRO A 58 -11.53 3.21 13.68
CA PRO A 58 -12.75 3.77 14.28
C PRO A 58 -12.81 5.30 14.18
N TYR A 59 -11.67 5.96 13.93
CA TYR A 59 -11.57 7.42 13.85
C TYR A 59 -11.98 7.98 12.49
N VAL A 60 -12.05 7.13 11.46
CA VAL A 60 -12.48 7.51 10.12
C VAL A 60 -14.00 7.33 10.03
N LYS A 61 -14.74 8.45 10.13
CA LYS A 61 -16.21 8.46 10.12
C LYS A 61 -16.80 8.21 8.72
N ASN A 62 -16.16 8.76 7.69
CA ASN A 62 -16.59 8.63 6.30
C ASN A 62 -15.65 7.67 5.58
N LYS A 63 -16.09 6.43 5.40
CA LYS A 63 -15.32 5.38 4.74
C LYS A 63 -15.31 5.60 3.22
N MET A 64 -14.17 5.37 2.58
CA MET A 64 -14.06 5.35 1.13
C MET A 64 -14.95 4.25 0.57
N SER A 65 -15.86 4.60 -0.35
CA SER A 65 -16.69 3.62 -1.05
C SER A 65 -15.91 2.88 -2.14
N LYS A 66 -16.41 1.71 -2.56
CA LYS A 66 -15.88 0.96 -3.71
C LYS A 66 -15.77 1.83 -4.96
N ARG A 67 -16.81 2.62 -5.25
CA ARG A 67 -16.84 3.52 -6.42
C ARG A 67 -15.77 4.60 -6.34
N GLU A 68 -15.53 5.16 -5.16
CA GLU A 68 -14.47 6.15 -4.96
C GLU A 68 -13.09 5.52 -5.10
N PHE A 69 -12.89 4.32 -4.56
CA PHE A 69 -11.63 3.59 -4.68
C PHE A 69 -11.27 3.32 -6.16
N ILE A 70 -12.20 2.74 -6.92
CA ILE A 70 -12.01 2.48 -8.37
C ILE A 70 -11.69 3.76 -9.13
N ARG A 71 -12.41 4.85 -8.84
CA ARG A 71 -12.15 6.16 -9.47
C ARG A 71 -10.76 6.70 -9.13
N ASN A 72 -10.32 6.54 -7.89
CA ASN A 72 -9.04 7.05 -7.41
C ASN A 72 -7.86 6.26 -8.00
N THR A 73 -7.92 4.93 -8.00
CA THR A 73 -6.85 4.07 -8.52
C THR A 73 -6.71 4.18 -10.04
N ARG A 74 -7.83 4.29 -10.77
CA ARG A 74 -7.82 4.55 -12.22
C ARG A 74 -7.07 5.82 -12.60
N ARG A 75 -7.17 6.88 -11.78
CA ARG A 75 -6.48 8.15 -12.03
C ARG A 75 -4.99 8.11 -11.68
N ALA A 76 -4.62 7.27 -10.71
CA ALA A 76 -3.25 7.17 -10.21
C ALA A 76 -2.34 6.29 -11.10
N ILE A 77 -2.91 5.37 -11.86
CA ILE A 77 -2.15 4.43 -12.71
C ILE A 77 -2.13 4.97 -14.14
N ILE A 78 -1.03 5.64 -14.48
CA ILE A 78 -0.82 6.37 -15.75
C ILE A 78 -0.92 5.44 -16.96
N ASN A 79 -0.56 4.16 -16.81
CA ASN A 79 -0.53 3.17 -17.91
C ASN A 79 -1.88 2.42 -18.11
N LYS A 80 -2.95 2.78 -17.38
CA LYS A 80 -4.32 2.25 -17.54
C LYS A 80 -4.45 0.71 -17.60
N THR A 81 -3.52 -0.05 -17.04
CA THR A 81 -3.58 -1.53 -17.05
C THR A 81 -4.54 -2.11 -16.01
N LEU A 82 -5.04 -1.30 -15.07
CA LEU A 82 -6.00 -1.77 -14.06
C LEU A 82 -7.44 -1.67 -14.57
N SER A 83 -8.10 -2.81 -14.71
CA SER A 83 -9.55 -2.86 -14.96
C SER A 83 -10.35 -2.48 -13.71
N ASP A 84 -11.52 -1.85 -13.92
CA ASP A 84 -12.44 -1.52 -12.84
C ASP A 84 -12.92 -2.76 -12.07
N GLU A 85 -13.06 -3.88 -12.77
CA GLU A 85 -13.43 -5.17 -12.20
C GLU A 85 -12.38 -5.64 -11.20
N LEU A 86 -11.09 -5.64 -11.60
CA LEU A 86 -10.00 -6.01 -10.70
C LEU A 86 -9.90 -5.05 -9.51
N ALA A 87 -10.03 -3.74 -9.75
CA ALA A 87 -10.06 -2.74 -8.68
C ALA A 87 -11.22 -2.99 -7.70
N GLY A 88 -12.39 -3.41 -8.20
CA GLY A 88 -13.54 -3.79 -7.40
C GLY A 88 -13.28 -5.03 -6.53
N HIS A 89 -12.68 -6.07 -7.11
CA HIS A 89 -12.31 -7.29 -6.37
C HIS A 89 -11.27 -7.03 -5.27
N LEU A 90 -10.28 -6.17 -5.56
CA LEU A 90 -9.29 -5.76 -4.57
C LEU A 90 -9.95 -5.02 -3.39
N TYR A 91 -10.90 -4.11 -3.67
CA TYR A 91 -11.66 -3.43 -2.63
C TYR A 91 -12.45 -4.43 -1.76
N ASP A 92 -13.16 -5.38 -2.39
CA ASP A 92 -13.96 -6.38 -1.67
C ASP A 92 -13.10 -7.24 -0.77
N ASN A 93 -11.91 -7.61 -1.22
CA ASN A 93 -10.97 -8.39 -0.40
C ASN A 93 -10.61 -7.64 0.88
N ILE A 94 -10.27 -6.35 0.80
CA ILE A 94 -9.96 -5.54 1.99
C ILE A 94 -11.19 -5.33 2.88
N TYR A 95 -12.35 -5.10 2.27
CA TYR A 95 -13.61 -4.91 3.00
C TYR A 95 -13.99 -6.16 3.81
N LEU A 96 -13.78 -7.35 3.25
CA LEU A 96 -14.13 -8.63 3.89
C LEU A 96 -13.05 -9.15 4.85
N ILE A 97 -11.76 -9.06 4.49
CA ILE A 97 -10.65 -9.64 5.27
C ILE A 97 -10.15 -8.66 6.37
N GLY A 98 -10.25 -7.36 6.12
CA GLY A 98 -9.80 -6.30 7.02
C GLY A 98 -8.36 -5.86 6.78
N HIS A 99 -7.66 -5.49 7.87
CA HIS A 99 -6.39 -4.76 7.78
C HIS A 99 -5.27 -5.58 7.13
N VAL A 100 -4.55 -4.98 6.16
CA VAL A 100 -3.47 -5.64 5.41
C VAL A 100 -2.23 -5.85 6.28
N ALA A 101 -1.90 -4.88 7.14
CA ALA A 101 -0.74 -4.94 8.02
C ALA A 101 -1.09 -5.49 9.41
N ARG A 102 -1.77 -6.65 9.48
CA ARG A 102 -1.90 -7.36 10.76
C ARG A 102 -0.51 -7.86 11.17
N SER A 103 -0.07 -7.48 12.37
CA SER A 103 1.09 -8.11 12.99
C SER A 103 0.78 -9.60 13.12
N ILE A 104 1.61 -10.46 12.52
CA ILE A 104 1.56 -11.90 12.77
C ILE A 104 1.97 -12.06 14.23
N THR A 105 0.99 -12.02 15.13
CA THR A 105 1.21 -12.42 16.51
C THR A 105 1.31 -13.94 16.46
N THR A 106 2.53 -14.46 16.40
CA THR A 106 2.80 -15.87 16.65
C THR A 106 2.27 -16.14 18.05
N ALA A 107 1.14 -16.84 18.15
CA ALA A 107 0.68 -17.38 19.40
C ALA A 107 1.82 -18.28 19.94
N ARG A 108 2.38 -17.87 21.08
CA ARG A 108 3.26 -18.71 21.90
C ARG A 108 2.41 -19.58 22.80
#